data_AF-A0A506TXP4-F1
#
_entry.id   AF-A0A506TXP4-F1
#
_cell.length_a   1.000
_cell.length_b   1.000
_cell.length_c   1.000
_cell.angle_alpha   90.00
_cell.angle_beta   90.00
_cell.angle_gamma   90.00
#
_symmetry.space_group_name_H-M   'P 1'
#
loop_
_entity.id
_entity.type
_entity.pdbx_description
1 polymer ?
#
loop_
_entity_poly.entity_id
_entity_poly.type
_entity_poly.pdbx_seq_one_letter_code
_entity_poly.pdbx_strand_id
1 'polypeptide(L)'
;MGAISQKLRDSARGMQCTLRIPGICNGNPETTVLAHLPSHISGMGTKSNDWHACFACSACHEAIDRHQIPEKDAGRYMLDALERTQRYWQQTGMMIVAGVSVDRPKTRPKRKANMPSRKIVSRNDLRRAKP
;
A
#
# COMPACT_ATOMS: atom_id res chain seq x y z
N MET A 1 16.16 14.37 10.58
CA MET A 1 16.86 13.16 10.09
C MET A 1 15.88 11.99 10.16
N GLY A 2 15.76 11.19 9.09
CA GLY A 2 14.81 10.07 9.06
C GLY A 2 15.25 8.89 9.93
N ALA A 3 14.29 8.09 10.39
CA ALA A 3 14.55 6.86 11.12
C ALA A 3 15.30 5.85 10.25
N ILE A 4 16.40 5.30 10.77
CA ILE A 4 17.30 4.38 10.06
C ILE A 4 17.13 2.97 10.63
N SER A 5 16.98 1.97 9.75
CA SER A 5 16.90 0.55 10.09
C SER A 5 17.61 -0.28 9.02
N GLN A 6 18.76 -0.85 9.40
CA GLN A 6 19.54 -1.73 8.51
C GLN A 6 18.74 -2.97 8.10
N LYS A 7 17.89 -3.50 9.00
CA LYS A 7 17.01 -4.64 8.70
C LYS A 7 16.05 -4.34 7.55
N LEU A 8 15.45 -3.15 7.52
CA LEU A 8 14.53 -2.76 6.43
C LEU A 8 15.30 -2.58 5.12
N ARG A 9 16.50 -1.98 5.17
CA ARG A 9 17.36 -1.81 3.99
C ARG A 9 17.77 -3.13 3.38
N ASP A 10 18.23 -4.06 4.21
CA ASP A 10 18.66 -5.39 3.77
C ASP A 10 17.49 -6.23 3.26
N SER A 11 16.27 -6.02 3.81
CA SER A 11 15.08 -6.76 3.40
C SER A 11 14.66 -6.57 1.94
N ALA A 12 15.17 -5.55 1.25
CA ALA A 12 14.86 -5.30 -0.15
C ALA A 12 15.65 -6.19 -1.12
N ARG A 13 16.83 -6.68 -0.73
CA ARG A 13 17.72 -7.43 -1.64
C ARG A 13 17.06 -8.75 -2.04
N GLY A 14 17.02 -9.02 -3.35
CA GLY A 14 16.43 -10.25 -3.90
C GLY A 14 14.90 -10.27 -3.83
N MET A 15 14.24 -9.19 -3.42
CA MET A 15 12.78 -9.11 -3.40
C MET A 15 12.23 -8.66 -4.74
N GLN A 16 10.98 -9.02 -5.01
CA GLN A 16 10.26 -8.49 -6.18
C GLN A 16 9.99 -6.99 -6.03
N CYS A 17 10.04 -6.27 -7.15
CA CYS A 17 9.64 -4.87 -7.18
C CYS A 17 8.17 -4.70 -6.79
N THR A 18 7.92 -3.78 -5.85
CA THR A 18 6.59 -3.45 -5.34
C THR A 18 5.92 -2.33 -6.13
N LEU A 19 6.70 -1.49 -6.84
CA LEU A 19 6.21 -0.43 -7.72
C LEU A 19 5.47 -0.94 -8.95
N ARG A 20 6.06 -1.91 -9.66
CA ARG A 20 5.43 -2.59 -10.81
C ARG A 20 4.85 -1.61 -11.85
N ILE A 21 5.58 -0.52 -12.12
CA ILE A 21 5.14 0.51 -13.07
C ILE A 21 5.10 -0.11 -14.48
N PRO A 22 3.93 -0.14 -15.16
CA PRO A 22 3.81 -0.71 -16.49
C PRO A 22 4.75 -0.03 -17.49
N GLY A 23 5.42 -0.82 -18.33
CA GLY A 23 6.36 -0.32 -19.35
C GLY A 23 7.73 0.14 -18.82
N ILE A 24 7.90 0.29 -17.50
CA ILE A 24 9.16 0.72 -16.87
C ILE A 24 9.77 -0.42 -16.04
N CYS A 25 8.96 -1.16 -15.30
CA CYS A 25 9.43 -2.19 -14.38
C CYS A 25 10.17 -3.31 -15.11
N ASN A 26 11.43 -3.53 -14.78
CA ASN A 26 12.24 -4.60 -15.36
C ASN A 26 11.98 -5.98 -14.71
N GLY A 27 11.31 -6.02 -13.55
CA GLY A 27 10.96 -7.26 -12.85
C GLY A 27 12.14 -8.06 -12.29
N ASN A 28 13.37 -7.54 -12.34
CA ASN A 28 14.57 -8.25 -11.88
C ASN A 28 14.80 -8.04 -10.37
N PRO A 29 14.61 -9.09 -9.52
CA PRO A 29 14.78 -8.99 -8.08
C PRO A 29 16.22 -8.71 -7.62
N GLU A 30 17.23 -9.03 -8.44
CA GLU A 30 18.65 -8.80 -8.12
C GLU A 30 18.97 -7.29 -8.06
N THR A 31 18.20 -6.49 -8.79
CA THR A 31 18.37 -5.03 -8.84
C THR A 31 17.54 -4.30 -7.79
N THR A 32 16.78 -5.03 -6.98
CA THR A 32 15.81 -4.43 -6.06
C THR A 32 16.51 -3.84 -4.85
N VAL A 33 16.22 -2.57 -4.58
CA VAL A 33 16.74 -1.80 -3.45
C VAL A 33 15.59 -1.17 -2.66
N LEU A 34 15.89 -0.71 -1.45
CA LEU A 34 14.96 0.09 -0.65
C LEU A 34 14.99 1.54 -1.16
N ALA A 35 13.95 1.94 -1.88
CA ALA A 35 13.78 3.28 -2.45
C ALA A 35 12.93 4.16 -1.53
N HIS A 36 13.50 5.23 -1.01
CA HIS A 36 12.79 6.21 -0.17
C HIS A 36 11.77 7.00 -1.01
N LEU A 37 10.53 7.10 -0.51
CA LEU A 37 9.49 7.89 -1.17
C LEU A 37 9.50 9.34 -0.67
N PRO A 38 8.95 10.31 -1.43
CA PRO A 38 8.80 11.69 -0.98
C PRO A 38 8.05 11.78 0.36
N SER A 39 8.55 12.59 1.29
CA SER A 39 7.95 12.82 2.61
C SER A 39 8.22 14.23 3.13
N HIS A 40 7.51 14.64 4.18
CA HIS A 40 7.71 15.97 4.80
C HIS A 40 9.09 16.17 5.43
N ILE A 41 9.83 15.09 5.69
CA ILE A 41 11.20 15.15 6.23
C ILE A 41 12.27 14.95 5.17
N SER A 42 11.88 14.64 3.93
CA SER A 42 12.81 14.52 2.81
C SER A 42 13.21 15.90 2.29
N GLY A 43 14.47 16.05 1.90
CA GLY A 43 15.01 17.30 1.36
C GLY A 43 16.42 17.11 0.83
N MET A 44 17.07 18.20 0.42
CA MET A 44 18.47 18.14 -0.02
C MET A 44 19.36 17.58 1.09
N GLY A 45 20.00 16.44 0.81
CA GLY A 45 20.86 15.73 1.76
C GLY A 45 20.15 14.91 2.83
N THR A 46 18.81 14.92 2.89
CA THR A 46 18.04 14.17 3.91
C THR A 46 17.07 13.19 3.27
N LYS A 47 17.27 11.89 3.55
CA LYS A 47 16.38 10.81 3.12
C LYS A 47 15.18 10.68 4.07
N SER A 48 14.05 10.20 3.53
CA SER A 48 12.86 9.83 4.30
C SER A 48 13.17 8.72 5.32
N ASN A 49 12.20 8.44 6.20
CA ASN A 49 12.29 7.30 7.10
C ASN A 49 12.40 5.99 6.31
N ASP A 50 13.17 5.01 6.81
CA ASP A 50 13.30 3.71 6.14
C ASP A 50 11.97 2.92 6.09
N TRP A 51 11.00 3.24 6.96
CA TRP A 51 9.64 2.69 6.89
C TRP A 51 8.74 3.40 5.85
N HIS A 52 9.17 4.57 5.35
CA HIS A 52 8.51 5.34 4.28
C HIS A 52 9.29 5.15 2.98
N ALA A 53 9.41 3.89 2.57
CA ALA A 53 10.17 3.45 1.43
C ALA A 53 9.51 2.21 0.81
N CYS A 54 9.88 1.88 -0.42
CA CYS A 54 9.35 0.72 -1.14
C CYS A 54 10.47 -0.10 -1.80
N PHE A 55 10.17 -1.36 -2.13
CA PHE A 55 11.09 -2.18 -2.91
C PHE A 55 11.02 -1.82 -4.38
N ALA A 56 12.09 -1.25 -4.92
CA ALA A 56 12.17 -0.78 -6.30
C ALA A 56 13.30 -1.50 -7.04
N CYS A 57 12.98 -2.11 -8.19
CA CYS A 57 14.02 -2.52 -9.15
C CYS A 57 14.71 -1.28 -9.72
N SER A 58 15.89 -1.46 -10.30
CA SER A 58 16.71 -0.34 -10.80
C SER A 58 15.94 0.60 -11.75
N ALA A 59 15.15 0.05 -12.68
CA ALA A 59 14.39 0.85 -13.64
C ALA A 59 13.25 1.67 -12.98
N CYS A 60 12.49 1.05 -12.08
CA CYS A 60 11.45 1.76 -11.33
C CYS A 60 12.03 2.82 -10.38
N HIS A 61 13.18 2.52 -9.77
CA HIS A 61 13.89 3.44 -8.88
C HIS A 61 14.30 4.69 -9.64
N GLU A 62 14.96 4.53 -10.79
CA GLU A 62 15.33 5.64 -11.65
C GLU A 62 14.12 6.46 -12.10
N ALA A 63 13.03 5.80 -12.49
CA ALA A 63 11.84 6.49 -12.96
C ALA A 63 11.17 7.39 -11.91
N ILE A 64 11.21 7.01 -10.63
CA ILE A 64 10.70 7.86 -9.55
C ILE A 64 11.65 9.00 -9.26
N ASP A 65 12.94 8.71 -9.11
CA ASP A 65 13.97 9.70 -8.79
C ASP A 65 14.05 10.79 -9.86
N ARG A 66 13.80 10.43 -11.13
CA ARG A 66 13.82 11.34 -12.28
C ARG A 66 12.44 11.87 -12.68
N HIS A 67 11.40 11.59 -11.90
CA HIS A 67 10.02 12.03 -12.18
C HIS A 67 9.53 11.66 -13.60
N GLN A 68 9.87 10.47 -14.08
CA GLN A 68 9.52 9.98 -15.42
C GLN A 68 8.10 9.41 -15.50
N ILE A 69 7.38 9.36 -14.38
CA ILE A 69 6.01 8.91 -14.28
C ILE A 69 5.10 10.14 -14.35
N PRO A 70 4.01 10.12 -15.15
CA PRO A 70 3.03 11.20 -15.14
C PRO A 70 2.56 11.50 -13.71
N GLU A 71 2.53 12.76 -13.32
CA GLU A 71 2.24 13.20 -11.94
C GLU A 71 0.93 12.60 -11.40
N LYS A 72 -0.10 12.56 -12.25
CA LYS A 72 -1.42 11.96 -11.95
C LYS A 72 -1.35 10.49 -11.52
N ASP A 73 -0.34 9.75 -11.98
CA ASP A 73 -0.19 8.31 -11.75
C ASP A 73 0.89 8.01 -10.71
N ALA A 74 1.91 8.89 -10.60
CA ALA A 74 3.06 8.71 -9.72
C ALA A 74 2.64 8.47 -8.26
N GLY A 75 1.71 9.29 -7.74
CA GLY A 75 1.18 9.12 -6.39
C GLY A 75 0.56 7.75 -6.15
N ARG A 76 -0.18 7.23 -7.13
CA ARG A 76 -0.83 5.93 -7.04
C ARG A 76 0.18 4.79 -6.98
N TYR A 77 1.17 4.78 -7.88
CA TYR A 77 2.20 3.73 -7.88
C TYR A 77 3.03 3.75 -6.59
N MET A 78 3.41 4.94 -6.11
CA MET A 78 4.18 5.08 -4.87
C MET A 78 3.39 4.59 -3.65
N LEU A 79 2.10 4.94 -3.53
CA LEU A 79 1.25 4.48 -2.43
C LEU A 79 1.01 2.97 -2.46
N ASP A 80 0.69 2.42 -3.63
CA ASP A 80 0.50 0.96 -3.79
C ASP A 80 1.79 0.19 -3.42
N ALA A 81 2.95 0.71 -3.80
CA ALA A 81 4.24 0.09 -3.48
C ALA A 81 4.60 0.18 -2.00
N LEU A 82 4.31 1.32 -1.37
CA LEU A 82 4.45 1.52 0.07
C LEU A 82 3.60 0.51 0.83
N GLU A 83 2.32 0.36 0.47
CA GLU A 83 1.40 -0.60 1.09
C GLU A 83 1.94 -2.03 0.98
N ARG A 84 2.34 -2.46 -0.22
CA ARG A 84 2.87 -3.82 -0.46
C ARG A 84 4.13 -4.09 0.37
N THR A 85 5.03 -3.10 0.45
CA THR A 85 6.28 -3.21 1.21
C THR A 85 6.00 -3.28 2.71
N GLN A 86 5.15 -2.39 3.22
CA GLN A 86 4.75 -2.41 4.64
C GLN A 86 4.00 -3.67 5.01
N ARG A 87 3.15 -4.19 4.12
CA ARG A 87 2.47 -5.47 4.31
C ARG A 87 3.46 -6.62 4.44
N TYR A 88 4.50 -6.66 3.60
CA TYR A 88 5.57 -7.65 3.72
C TYR A 88 6.31 -7.53 5.06
N TRP A 89 6.66 -6.31 5.49
CA TRP A 89 7.30 -6.10 6.79
C TRP A 89 6.42 -6.51 7.96
N GLN A 90 5.11 -6.28 7.87
CA GLN A 90 4.15 -6.75 8.87
C GLN A 90 4.08 -8.28 8.92
N GLN A 91 4.04 -8.94 7.77
CA GLN A 91 3.98 -10.42 7.68
C GLN A 91 5.25 -11.09 8.19
N THR A 92 6.40 -10.45 8.01
CA THR A 92 7.72 -10.94 8.44
C THR A 92 8.12 -10.46 9.84
N GLY A 93 7.25 -9.68 10.51
CA GLY A 93 7.52 -9.15 11.85
C GLY A 93 8.58 -8.03 11.92
N MET A 94 9.02 -7.50 10.77
CA MET A 94 9.94 -6.36 10.71
C MET A 94 9.26 -5.03 11.06
N MET A 95 7.96 -4.94 10.86
CA MET A 95 7.11 -3.82 11.27
C MET A 95 5.97 -4.34 12.13
N ILE A 96 5.83 -3.82 13.34
CA ILE A 96 4.82 -4.27 14.30
C ILE A 96 3.88 -3.10 14.59
N VAL A 97 2.58 -3.37 14.49
CA VAL A 97 1.55 -2.46 14.99
C VAL A 97 1.13 -2.98 16.37
N ALA A 98 1.43 -2.22 17.42
CA ALA A 98 1.14 -2.63 18.79
C ALA A 98 -0.35 -2.95 18.96
N GLY A 99 -0.65 -4.09 19.59
CA GLY A 99 -2.02 -4.55 19.85
C GLY A 99 -2.77 -5.13 18.64
N VAL A 100 -2.12 -5.28 17.48
CA VAL A 100 -2.72 -5.87 16.27
C VAL A 100 -1.98 -7.16 15.91
N SER A 101 -2.73 -8.25 15.75
CA SER A 101 -2.22 -9.52 15.25
C SER A 101 -2.46 -9.61 13.73
N VAL A 102 -1.41 -9.86 12.95
CA VAL A 102 -1.46 -9.89 11.47
C VAL A 102 -2.05 -11.19 10.91
N ASP A 103 -2.12 -12.21 11.75
CA ASP A 103 -2.73 -13.52 11.50
C ASP A 103 -4.27 -13.47 11.56
N ARG A 104 -4.85 -12.45 12.21
CA ARG A 104 -6.29 -12.37 12.38
C ARG A 104 -6.94 -11.52 11.28
N PRO A 105 -7.92 -12.04 10.52
CA PRO A 105 -8.64 -11.24 9.54
C PRO A 105 -9.43 -10.11 10.22
N LYS A 106 -9.52 -8.95 9.57
CA LYS A 106 -10.31 -7.81 10.05
C LYS A 106 -11.78 -8.21 10.14
N THR A 107 -12.28 -8.48 11.34
CA THR A 107 -13.70 -8.70 11.57
C THR A 107 -14.41 -7.36 11.65
N ARG A 108 -15.40 -7.12 10.78
CA ARG A 108 -16.33 -6.01 10.98
C ARG A 108 -17.16 -6.32 12.23
N PRO A 109 -17.25 -5.42 13.22
CA PRO A 109 -18.14 -5.64 14.36
C PRO A 109 -19.56 -5.85 13.83
N LYS A 110 -20.19 -6.97 14.22
CA LYS A 110 -21.57 -7.28 13.84
C LYS A 110 -22.48 -6.23 14.47
N ARG A 111 -22.89 -5.22 13.70
CA ARG A 111 -24.02 -4.37 14.08
C ARG A 111 -25.30 -5.17 13.88
N LYS A 112 -26.22 -5.15 14.85
CA LYS A 112 -27.58 -5.62 14.61
C LYS A 112 -28.15 -4.76 13.48
N ALA A 113 -28.55 -5.39 12.38
CA ALA A 113 -29.30 -4.69 11.34
C ALA A 113 -30.66 -4.33 11.94
N ASN A 114 -30.96 -3.03 12.07
CA ASN A 114 -32.31 -2.59 12.39
C ASN A 114 -33.14 -2.74 11.10
N MET A 115 -33.68 -3.94 10.90
CA MET A 115 -34.69 -4.14 9.87
C MET A 115 -35.91 -3.28 10.23
N PRO A 116 -36.43 -2.45 9.31
CA PRO A 116 -37.65 -1.71 9.58
C PRO A 116 -38.78 -2.69 9.93
N SER A 117 -39.54 -2.39 10.98
CA SER A 117 -40.73 -3.16 11.36
C SER A 117 -41.85 -3.05 10.32
N ARG A 118 -41.80 -1.99 9.50
CA ARG A 118 -42.69 -1.80 8.36
C ARG A 118 -42.34 -2.82 7.27
N LYS A 119 -43.37 -3.46 6.72
CA LYS A 119 -43.22 -4.34 5.56
C LYS A 119 -42.51 -3.57 4.45
N ILE A 120 -41.37 -4.09 3.99
CA ILE A 120 -40.69 -3.53 2.81
C ILE A 120 -41.63 -3.76 1.64
N VAL A 121 -42.16 -2.67 1.08
CA VAL A 121 -43.11 -2.74 -0.03
C VAL A 121 -42.34 -3.24 -1.25
N SER A 122 -42.67 -4.45 -1.69
CA SER A 122 -42.08 -5.02 -2.90
C SER A 122 -42.76 -4.46 -4.13
N ARG A 123 -42.10 -4.61 -5.29
CA ARG A 123 -42.68 -4.25 -6.58
C ARG A 123 -43.99 -4.98 -6.87
N ASN A 124 -44.17 -6.18 -6.31
CA ASN A 124 -45.41 -6.94 -6.41
C ASN A 124 -46.52 -6.38 -5.53
N ASP A 125 -46.19 -5.83 -4.35
CA ASP A 125 -47.16 -5.16 -3.49
C ASP A 125 -47.71 -3.88 -4.17
N LEU A 126 -46.85 -3.13 -4.88
CA LEU A 126 -47.26 -1.95 -5.66
C LEU A 126 -48.12 -2.30 -6.89
N ARG A 127 -47.87 -3.46 -7.52
CA ARG A 127 -48.65 -3.94 -8.67
C ARG A 127 -50.05 -4.38 -8.28
N ARG A 128 -50.23 -4.92 -7.07
CA ARG A 128 -51.53 -5.33 -6.52
C ARG A 128 -52.38 -4.17 -5.99
N ALA A 129 -51.78 -2.99 -5.78
CA ALA A 129 -52.44 -1.81 -5.24
C ALA A 129 -52.97 -0.82 -6.30
N LYS A 130 -52.89 -1.16 -7.59
CA LYS A 130 -53.56 -0.40 -8.65
C LYS A 130 -55.05 -0.81 -8.71
N PRO A 131 -56.00 0.13 -8.85
CA PRO A 131 -57.43 -0.15 -8.89
C PRO A 131 -57.82 -0.99 -10.11
#